data_AF-A0A495BJB7-F1
#
_entry.id   AF-A0A495BJB7-F1
#
_cell.length_a   1.000
_cell.length_b   1.000
_cell.length_c   1.000
_cell.angle_alpha   90.00
_cell.angle_beta   90.00
_cell.angle_gamma   90.00
#
_symmetry.space_group_name_H-M   'P 1'
#
loop_
_entity.id
_entity.type
_entity.pdbx_description
1 polymer ?
#
loop_
_entity_poly.entity_id
_entity_poly.type
_entity_poly.pdbx_seq_one_letter_code
_entity_poly.pdbx_strand_id
1 'polypeptide(L)'
;MTQNDFDQFQTLLQAVSELYGKPMTPFSVSIYWGALQQHDMAVVREAMNRHITNPDNGQFMPKPADLIRMMQGSSQDKALQAWHKVDKAVRRIGTYSSVVFDDPLIHRVLHEMGGWIAMGRKTEDEWPFVAREFEQRYRAFAGRQEVPEYLPVLVGIIEADSRREGFPVIEAPMLIGDANVAMAVMIAGTNKPALGMQQLDVERANEILLLVEKREAA
;
A
#
# COMPACT_ATOMS: atom_id res chain seq x y z
N MET A 1 -21.70 -6.13 0.95
CA MET A 1 -22.95 -6.92 0.90
C MET A 1 -23.36 -7.27 2.31
N THR A 2 -24.66 -7.37 2.56
CA THR A 2 -25.26 -7.83 3.81
C THR A 2 -25.85 -9.23 3.63
N GLN A 3 -26.23 -9.91 4.71
CA GLN A 3 -26.85 -11.24 4.62
C GLN A 3 -28.12 -11.26 3.74
N ASN A 4 -28.85 -10.15 3.66
CA ASN A 4 -30.04 -10.02 2.81
C ASN A 4 -29.72 -10.05 1.31
N ASP A 5 -28.47 -9.79 0.93
CA ASP A 5 -28.03 -9.83 -0.47
C ASP A 5 -27.67 -11.26 -0.92
N PHE A 6 -27.63 -12.24 0.00
CA PHE A 6 -27.13 -13.59 -0.28
C PHE A 6 -27.93 -14.29 -1.38
N ASP A 7 -29.26 -14.25 -1.35
CA ASP A 7 -30.11 -14.91 -2.34
C ASP A 7 -29.92 -14.29 -3.73
N GLN A 8 -29.80 -12.96 -3.78
CA GLN A 8 -29.54 -12.23 -5.02
C GLN A 8 -28.16 -12.56 -5.59
N PHE A 9 -27.16 -12.64 -4.71
CA PHE A 9 -25.80 -13.03 -5.04
C PHE A 9 -25.72 -14.46 -5.57
N GLN A 10 -26.34 -15.41 -4.88
CA GLN A 10 -26.39 -16.81 -5.28
C GLN A 10 -27.06 -16.94 -6.66
N THR A 11 -28.18 -16.25 -6.87
CA THR A 11 -28.89 -16.23 -8.15
C THR A 11 -27.99 -15.73 -9.28
N LEU A 12 -27.29 -14.61 -9.06
CA LEU A 12 -26.33 -14.08 -10.04
C LEU A 12 -25.20 -15.07 -10.32
N LEU A 13 -24.55 -15.58 -9.27
CA LEU A 13 -23.41 -16.50 -9.42
C LEU A 13 -23.82 -17.78 -10.15
N GLN A 14 -25.02 -18.30 -9.88
CA GLN A 14 -25.59 -19.46 -10.54
C GLN A 14 -25.82 -19.16 -12.03
N ALA A 15 -26.44 -18.04 -12.36
CA ALA A 15 -26.66 -17.62 -13.75
C ALA A 15 -25.34 -17.48 -14.53
N VAL A 16 -24.30 -16.92 -13.93
CA VAL A 16 -22.97 -16.85 -14.55
C VAL A 16 -22.38 -18.25 -14.72
N SER A 17 -22.48 -19.11 -13.72
CA SER A 17 -21.95 -20.48 -13.77
C SER A 17 -22.57 -21.35 -14.86
N GLU A 18 -23.84 -21.10 -15.18
CA GLU A 18 -24.58 -21.75 -16.26
C GLU A 18 -24.02 -21.39 -17.63
N LEU A 19 -23.58 -20.14 -17.85
CA LEU A 19 -22.90 -19.73 -19.09
C LEU A 19 -21.63 -20.55 -19.34
N TYR A 20 -20.98 -21.02 -18.27
CA TYR A 20 -19.76 -21.84 -18.33
C TYR A 20 -20.03 -23.35 -18.20
N GLY A 21 -21.31 -23.77 -18.19
CA GLY A 21 -21.71 -25.18 -18.17
C GLY A 21 -21.36 -25.94 -16.88
N LYS A 22 -21.10 -25.24 -15.77
CA LYS A 22 -20.75 -25.85 -14.47
C LYS A 22 -21.61 -25.27 -13.36
N PRO A 23 -22.71 -25.94 -12.96
CA PRO A 23 -23.53 -25.49 -11.84
C PRO A 23 -22.70 -25.45 -10.55
N MET A 24 -22.95 -24.44 -9.72
CA MET A 24 -22.21 -24.26 -8.48
C MET A 24 -22.75 -25.15 -7.37
N THR A 25 -21.84 -25.78 -6.62
CA THR A 25 -22.23 -26.47 -5.37
C THR A 25 -22.50 -25.44 -4.28
N PRO A 26 -23.32 -25.75 -3.25
CA PRO A 26 -23.50 -24.86 -2.10
C PRO A 26 -22.17 -24.45 -1.44
N PHE A 27 -21.20 -25.38 -1.40
CA PHE A 27 -19.87 -25.11 -0.90
C PHE A 27 -19.13 -24.07 -1.76
N SER A 28 -19.18 -24.21 -3.09
CA SER A 28 -18.59 -23.22 -4.01
C SER A 28 -19.23 -21.84 -3.83
N VAL A 29 -20.56 -21.75 -3.71
CA VAL A 29 -21.27 -20.49 -3.43
C VAL A 29 -20.77 -19.85 -2.13
N SER A 30 -20.59 -20.65 -1.07
CA SER A 30 -20.11 -20.15 0.22
C SER A 30 -18.68 -19.57 0.15
N ILE A 31 -17.79 -20.16 -0.66
CA ILE A 31 -16.42 -19.65 -0.88
C ILE A 31 -16.46 -18.29 -1.57
N TYR A 32 -17.26 -18.15 -2.62
CA TYR A 32 -17.40 -16.87 -3.32
C TYR A 32 -18.03 -15.82 -2.42
N TRP A 33 -19.07 -16.17 -1.65
CA TRP A 33 -19.69 -15.26 -0.70
C TRP A 33 -18.68 -14.75 0.33
N GLY A 34 -17.93 -15.67 0.97
CA GLY A 34 -16.93 -15.31 1.97
C GLY A 34 -15.87 -14.35 1.44
N ALA A 35 -15.46 -14.52 0.17
CA ALA A 35 -14.47 -13.68 -0.49
C ALA A 35 -15.01 -12.32 -0.96
N LEU A 36 -16.28 -12.23 -1.33
CA LEU A 36 -16.86 -11.05 -1.99
C LEU A 36 -17.81 -10.24 -1.10
N GLN A 37 -18.24 -10.76 0.06
CA GLN A 37 -19.21 -10.09 0.94
C GLN A 37 -18.78 -8.70 1.41
N GLN A 38 -17.48 -8.41 1.43
CA GLN A 38 -16.94 -7.09 1.76
C GLN A 38 -17.21 -6.02 0.69
N HIS A 39 -17.63 -6.42 -0.51
CA HIS A 39 -17.96 -5.52 -1.62
C HIS A 39 -19.46 -5.33 -1.77
N ASP A 40 -19.87 -4.20 -2.34
CA ASP A 40 -21.29 -3.94 -2.62
C ASP A 40 -21.83 -4.83 -3.74
N MET A 41 -23.09 -5.25 -3.62
CA MET A 41 -23.72 -6.17 -4.58
C MET A 41 -23.70 -5.61 -6.02
N ALA A 42 -23.91 -4.29 -6.16
CA ALA A 42 -23.85 -3.61 -7.44
C ALA A 42 -22.44 -3.70 -8.07
N VAL A 43 -21.39 -3.57 -7.26
CA VAL A 43 -20.00 -3.62 -7.71
C VAL A 43 -19.61 -5.05 -8.12
N VAL A 44 -20.05 -6.06 -7.36
CA VAL A 44 -19.85 -7.47 -7.71
C VAL A 44 -20.57 -7.83 -9.02
N ARG A 45 -21.81 -7.37 -9.19
CA ARG A 45 -22.57 -7.57 -10.44
C ARG A 45 -21.85 -6.97 -11.64
N GLU A 46 -21.36 -5.74 -11.51
CA GLU A 46 -20.65 -5.07 -12.58
C GLU A 46 -19.34 -5.81 -12.93
N ALA A 47 -18.60 -6.28 -11.94
CA ALA A 47 -17.39 -7.07 -12.17
C ALA A 47 -17.68 -8.39 -12.91
N MET A 48 -18.77 -9.08 -12.55
CA MET A 48 -19.18 -10.29 -13.27
C MET A 48 -19.59 -10.00 -14.72
N ASN A 49 -20.38 -8.94 -14.95
CA ASN A 49 -20.78 -8.52 -16.29
C ASN A 49 -19.56 -8.21 -17.16
N ARG A 50 -18.63 -7.39 -16.64
CA ARG A 50 -17.38 -7.06 -17.34
C ARG A 50 -16.54 -8.30 -17.66
N HIS A 51 -16.52 -9.30 -16.76
CA HIS A 51 -15.77 -10.54 -16.98
C HIS A 51 -16.34 -11.34 -18.14
N ILE A 52 -17.67 -11.50 -18.18
CA ILE A 52 -18.35 -12.26 -19.25
C ILE A 52 -18.12 -11.62 -20.62
N THR A 53 -18.00 -10.29 -20.69
CA THR A 53 -17.73 -9.56 -21.93
C THR A 53 -16.24 -9.38 -22.23
N ASN A 54 -15.33 -9.96 -21.43
CA ASN A 54 -13.89 -9.82 -21.63
C ASN A 54 -13.36 -10.90 -22.59
N PRO A 55 -12.91 -10.56 -23.81
CA PRO A 55 -12.43 -11.56 -24.77
C PRO A 55 -11.12 -12.24 -24.33
N ASP A 56 -10.30 -11.56 -23.54
CA ASP A 56 -8.99 -12.06 -23.13
C ASP A 56 -9.08 -13.04 -21.96
N ASN A 57 -9.90 -12.71 -20.94
CA ASN A 57 -9.97 -13.46 -19.68
C ASN A 57 -11.34 -14.09 -19.39
N GLY A 58 -12.38 -13.76 -20.17
CA GLY A 58 -13.76 -14.19 -19.96
C GLY A 58 -14.09 -15.61 -20.41
N GLN A 59 -13.10 -16.35 -20.93
CA GLN A 59 -13.26 -17.70 -21.49
C GLN A 59 -13.59 -18.76 -20.43
N PHE A 60 -13.25 -18.51 -19.17
CA PHE A 60 -13.50 -19.41 -18.04
C PHE A 60 -14.25 -18.69 -16.92
N MET A 61 -14.93 -19.48 -16.08
CA MET A 61 -15.56 -18.97 -14.86
C MET A 61 -14.55 -18.16 -14.03
N PRO A 62 -14.86 -16.89 -13.67
CA PRO A 62 -13.93 -16.07 -12.92
C PRO A 62 -13.74 -16.63 -11.51
N LYS A 63 -12.49 -16.74 -11.04
CA LYS A 63 -12.25 -17.02 -9.62
C LYS A 63 -12.62 -15.77 -8.81
N PRO A 64 -12.89 -15.88 -7.49
CA PRO A 64 -13.13 -14.70 -6.65
C PRO A 64 -12.03 -13.63 -6.76
N ALA A 65 -10.75 -14.06 -6.89
CA ALA A 65 -9.62 -13.16 -7.09
C ALA A 65 -9.69 -12.35 -8.40
N ASP A 66 -10.23 -12.92 -9.48
CA ASP A 66 -10.41 -12.21 -10.75
C ASP A 66 -11.43 -11.10 -10.60
N LEU A 67 -12.55 -11.37 -9.91
CA LEU A 67 -13.58 -10.37 -9.62
C LEU A 67 -13.06 -9.27 -8.70
N ILE A 68 -12.33 -9.63 -7.65
CA ILE A 68 -11.67 -8.65 -6.75
C ILE A 68 -10.74 -7.73 -7.54
N ARG A 69 -9.92 -8.31 -8.44
CA ARG A 69 -9.04 -7.53 -9.33
C ARG A 69 -9.83 -6.60 -10.25
N MET A 70 -10.98 -7.02 -10.77
CA MET A 70 -11.81 -6.16 -11.64
C MET A 70 -12.52 -5.04 -10.89
N MET A 71 -12.90 -5.28 -9.62
CA MET A 71 -13.56 -4.28 -8.76
C MET A 71 -12.57 -3.23 -8.24
N GLN A 72 -11.37 -3.66 -7.84
CA GLN A 72 -10.41 -2.79 -7.15
C GLN A 72 -9.24 -2.31 -8.03
N GLY A 73 -9.09 -2.84 -9.24
CA GLY A 73 -7.85 -2.75 -10.02
C GLY A 73 -6.80 -3.76 -9.54
N SER A 74 -5.80 -4.06 -10.37
CA SER A 74 -4.68 -4.89 -9.95
C SER A 74 -3.75 -4.13 -8.99
N SER A 75 -2.96 -4.85 -8.19
CA SER A 75 -1.90 -4.21 -7.39
C SER A 75 -0.90 -3.45 -8.26
N GLN A 76 -0.73 -3.87 -9.51
CA GLN A 76 0.07 -3.17 -10.51
C GLN A 76 -0.55 -1.84 -10.94
N ASP A 77 -1.86 -1.80 -11.19
CA ASP A 77 -2.54 -0.55 -11.56
C ASP A 77 -2.47 0.46 -10.42
N LYS A 78 -2.70 0.00 -9.18
CA LYS A 78 -2.57 0.85 -7.98
C LYS A 78 -1.14 1.36 -7.80
N ALA A 79 -0.14 0.50 -7.99
CA ALA A 79 1.26 0.89 -7.92
C ALA A 79 1.64 1.94 -8.96
N LEU A 80 1.17 1.78 -10.21
CA LEU A 80 1.43 2.75 -11.28
C LEU A 80 0.75 4.10 -11.00
N GLN A 81 -0.50 4.09 -10.51
CA GLN A 81 -1.20 5.32 -10.12
C GLN A 81 -0.51 6.03 -8.95
N ALA A 82 -0.10 5.27 -7.93
CA ALA A 82 0.65 5.79 -6.79
C ALA A 82 1.98 6.39 -7.23
N TRP A 83 2.73 5.70 -8.09
CA TRP A 83 3.97 6.22 -8.67
C TRP A 83 3.75 7.49 -9.48
N HIS A 84 2.69 7.55 -10.29
CA HIS A 84 2.36 8.76 -11.06
C HIS A 84 2.09 9.97 -10.15
N LYS A 85 1.46 9.77 -8.98
CA LYS A 85 1.29 10.85 -7.98
C LYS A 85 2.64 11.32 -7.45
N VAL A 86 3.53 10.39 -7.08
CA VAL A 86 4.88 10.72 -6.60
C VAL A 86 5.67 11.47 -7.66
N ASP A 87 5.74 10.95 -8.89
CA ASP A 87 6.43 11.57 -10.02
C ASP A 87 5.96 12.99 -10.28
N LYS A 88 4.64 13.16 -10.40
CA LYS A 88 4.05 14.47 -10.64
C LYS A 88 4.30 15.43 -9.48
N ALA A 89 4.28 14.95 -8.23
CA ALA A 89 4.61 15.76 -7.07
C ALA A 89 6.07 16.22 -7.13
N VAL A 90 7.03 15.30 -7.23
CA VAL A 90 8.46 15.64 -7.27
C VAL A 90 8.76 16.63 -8.39
N ARG A 91 8.22 16.39 -9.60
CA ARG A 91 8.47 17.25 -10.76
C ARG A 91 7.80 18.62 -10.70
N ARG A 92 6.72 18.79 -9.93
CA ARG A 92 5.97 20.06 -9.86
C ARG A 92 6.32 20.91 -8.65
N ILE A 93 6.49 20.29 -7.50
CA ILE A 93 6.67 21.00 -6.22
C ILE A 93 8.07 20.82 -5.65
N GLY A 94 8.85 19.85 -6.15
CA GLY A 94 10.15 19.50 -5.58
C GLY A 94 10.03 18.87 -4.19
N THR A 95 11.16 18.81 -3.47
CA THR A 95 11.25 18.15 -2.15
C THR A 95 11.53 19.10 -0.99
N TYR A 96 11.40 20.41 -1.23
CA TYR A 96 11.67 21.45 -0.23
C TYR A 96 10.63 21.46 0.89
N SER A 97 9.34 21.46 0.52
CA SER A 97 8.24 21.43 1.48
C SER A 97 7.90 19.99 1.87
N SER A 98 7.46 19.82 3.10
CA SER A 98 6.91 18.56 3.59
C SER A 98 5.59 18.23 2.90
N VAL A 99 5.29 16.95 2.77
CA VAL A 99 4.11 16.49 2.02
C VAL A 99 3.35 15.38 2.75
N VAL A 100 2.07 15.26 2.41
CA VAL A 100 1.20 14.16 2.81
C VAL A 100 0.40 13.71 1.59
N PHE A 101 0.55 12.44 1.22
CA PHE A 101 -0.25 11.81 0.18
C PHE A 101 -1.54 11.23 0.78
N ASP A 102 -2.56 11.16 -0.06
CA ASP A 102 -3.84 10.48 0.20
C ASP A 102 -3.75 8.94 0.21
N ASP A 103 -2.54 8.37 0.21
CA ASP A 103 -2.30 6.93 0.24
C ASP A 103 -1.17 6.61 1.25
N PRO A 104 -1.47 5.88 2.34
CA PRO A 104 -0.48 5.54 3.36
C PRO A 104 0.64 4.62 2.84
N LEU A 105 0.39 3.83 1.80
CA LEU A 105 1.42 2.97 1.21
C LEU A 105 2.47 3.80 0.47
N ILE A 106 2.12 4.97 -0.07
CA ILE A 106 3.11 5.91 -0.63
C ILE A 106 4.07 6.36 0.48
N HIS A 107 3.55 6.72 1.65
CA HIS A 107 4.37 7.12 2.79
C HIS A 107 5.32 6.00 3.23
N ARG A 108 4.79 4.79 3.37
CA ARG A 108 5.59 3.62 3.75
C ARG A 108 6.73 3.38 2.76
N VAL A 109 6.40 3.29 1.46
CA VAL A 109 7.36 2.93 0.42
C VAL A 109 8.43 4.01 0.29
N LEU A 110 8.04 5.29 0.26
CA LEU A 110 9.00 6.38 0.19
C LEU A 110 9.92 6.42 1.41
N HIS A 111 9.39 6.19 2.61
CA HIS A 111 10.21 6.11 3.82
C HIS A 111 11.28 5.00 3.69
N GLU A 112 10.92 3.81 3.19
CA GLU A 112 11.90 2.74 2.97
C GLU A 112 12.91 3.03 1.85
N MET A 113 12.54 3.89 0.89
CA MET A 113 13.41 4.34 -0.20
C MET A 113 14.28 5.55 0.17
N GLY A 114 14.35 5.91 1.47
CA GLY A 114 15.19 7.00 1.98
C GLY A 114 14.45 8.32 2.21
N GLY A 115 13.11 8.30 2.14
CA GLY A 115 12.24 9.45 2.42
C GLY A 115 12.06 10.40 1.24
N TRP A 116 11.28 11.46 1.48
CA TRP A 116 10.89 12.42 0.44
C TRP A 116 12.05 13.24 -0.10
N ILE A 117 12.93 13.74 0.79
CA ILE A 117 14.12 14.50 0.40
C ILE A 117 15.02 13.71 -0.57
N ALA A 118 15.12 12.39 -0.40
CA ALA A 118 15.96 11.55 -1.24
C ALA A 118 15.47 11.51 -2.71
N MET A 119 14.17 11.68 -2.97
CA MET A 119 13.64 11.71 -4.33
C MET A 119 14.18 12.88 -5.14
N GLY A 120 14.41 14.03 -4.48
CA GLY A 120 14.96 15.23 -5.13
C GLY A 120 16.45 15.14 -5.45
N ARG A 121 17.13 14.08 -5.01
CA ARG A 121 18.56 13.83 -5.29
C ARG A 121 18.79 12.85 -6.44
N LYS A 122 17.71 12.25 -6.96
CA LYS A 122 17.77 11.27 -8.06
C LYS A 122 17.90 11.97 -9.40
N THR A 123 18.66 11.38 -10.32
CA THR A 123 18.81 11.88 -11.68
C THR A 123 17.72 11.33 -12.62
N GLU A 124 17.54 11.96 -13.78
CA GLU A 124 16.60 11.46 -14.81
C GLU A 124 16.97 10.05 -15.30
N ASP A 125 18.27 9.71 -15.36
CA ASP A 125 18.73 8.38 -15.75
C ASP A 125 18.42 7.31 -14.68
N GLU A 126 18.42 7.69 -13.39
CA GLU A 126 18.02 6.82 -12.29
C GLU A 126 16.50 6.68 -12.17
N TRP A 127 15.73 7.66 -12.67
CA TRP A 127 14.29 7.77 -12.44
C TRP A 127 13.49 6.51 -12.83
N PRO A 128 13.77 5.83 -13.96
CA PRO A 128 13.10 4.56 -14.29
C PRO A 128 13.42 3.40 -13.34
N PHE A 129 14.57 3.42 -12.66
CA PHE A 129 14.93 2.42 -11.65
C PHE A 129 14.19 2.70 -10.34
N VAL A 130 14.13 3.98 -9.94
CA VAL A 130 13.35 4.45 -8.78
C VAL A 130 11.88 4.08 -8.94
N ALA A 131 11.31 4.32 -10.13
CA ALA A 131 9.94 3.93 -10.48
C ALA A 131 9.69 2.43 -10.25
N ARG A 132 10.56 1.58 -10.80
CA ARG A 132 10.43 0.12 -10.69
C ARG A 132 10.58 -0.38 -9.26
N GLU A 133 11.51 0.19 -8.50
CA GLU A 133 11.70 -0.15 -7.09
C GLU A 133 10.47 0.23 -6.27
N PHE A 134 9.94 1.45 -6.48
CA PHE A 134 8.72 1.91 -5.84
C PHE A 134 7.54 0.98 -6.15
N GLU A 135 7.29 0.70 -7.43
CA GLU A 135 6.16 -0.14 -7.86
C GLU A 135 6.27 -1.58 -7.33
N GLN A 136 7.49 -2.12 -7.22
CA GLN A 136 7.71 -3.45 -6.65
C GLN A 136 7.38 -3.49 -5.16
N ARG A 137 7.88 -2.52 -4.37
CA ARG A 137 7.62 -2.42 -2.93
C ARG A 137 6.13 -2.15 -2.66
N TYR A 138 5.52 -1.22 -3.40
CA TYR A 138 4.10 -0.90 -3.28
C TYR A 138 3.24 -2.14 -3.51
N ARG A 139 3.50 -2.89 -4.59
CA ARG A 139 2.76 -4.14 -4.89
C ARG A 139 2.88 -5.17 -3.78
N ALA A 140 4.04 -5.27 -3.12
CA ALA A 140 4.25 -6.20 -2.02
C ALA A 140 3.34 -5.89 -0.82
N PHE A 141 3.16 -4.60 -0.48
CA PHE A 141 2.23 -4.19 0.58
C PHE A 141 0.77 -4.32 0.15
N ALA A 142 0.42 -3.77 -1.03
CA ALA A 142 -0.94 -3.81 -1.55
C ALA A 142 -1.47 -5.25 -1.72
N GLY A 143 -0.60 -6.19 -2.10
CA GLY A 143 -0.96 -7.60 -2.26
C GLY A 143 -1.27 -8.33 -0.93
N ARG A 144 -0.73 -7.85 0.20
CA ARG A 144 -1.00 -8.40 1.54
C ARG A 144 -2.26 -7.83 2.18
N GLN A 145 -2.86 -6.80 1.58
CA GLN A 145 -3.98 -6.04 2.14
C GLN A 145 -3.70 -5.51 3.55
N GLU A 146 -2.43 -5.25 3.85
CA GLU A 146 -1.97 -4.73 5.14
C GLU A 146 -1.52 -3.28 4.96
N VAL A 147 -1.88 -2.42 5.92
CA VAL A 147 -1.34 -1.06 6.01
C VAL A 147 -0.29 -1.07 7.13
N PRO A 148 1.01 -1.25 6.80
CA PRO A 148 2.07 -1.27 7.79
C PRO A 148 2.23 0.11 8.44
N GLU A 149 2.96 0.20 9.56
CA GLU A 149 3.30 1.50 10.16
C GLU A 149 4.04 2.41 9.16
N TYR A 150 3.58 3.66 9.05
CA TYR A 150 4.09 4.67 8.15
C TYR A 150 4.19 6.04 8.84
N LEU A 151 5.05 6.91 8.32
CA LEU A 151 5.22 8.26 8.83
C LEU A 151 3.99 9.13 8.51
N PRO A 152 3.47 9.94 9.46
CA PRO A 152 2.32 10.80 9.21
C PRO A 152 2.61 11.91 8.20
N VAL A 153 3.86 12.38 8.15
CA VAL A 153 4.32 13.41 7.22
C VAL A 153 5.64 12.97 6.61
N LEU A 154 5.76 13.15 5.31
CA LEU A 154 7.02 13.00 4.59
C LEU A 154 7.75 14.34 4.62
N VAL A 155 8.71 14.44 5.55
CA VAL A 155 9.44 15.68 5.85
C VAL A 155 10.25 16.15 4.65
N GLY A 156 10.10 17.44 4.29
CA GLY A 156 10.88 18.14 3.27
C GLY A 156 12.12 18.83 3.84
N ILE A 157 12.95 19.39 2.96
CA ILE A 157 14.23 20.02 3.31
C ILE A 157 14.07 21.13 4.36
N ILE A 158 13.10 22.03 4.18
CA ILE A 158 12.92 23.21 5.05
C ILE A 158 12.61 22.78 6.49
N GLU A 159 11.70 21.83 6.65
CA GLU A 159 11.34 21.31 7.95
C GLU A 159 12.46 20.47 8.57
N ALA A 160 13.17 19.67 7.76
CA ALA A 160 14.32 18.90 8.25
C ALA A 160 15.43 19.80 8.79
N ASP A 161 15.79 20.86 8.07
CA ASP A 161 16.79 21.83 8.51
C ASP A 161 16.30 22.61 9.74
N SER A 162 15.04 23.07 9.74
CA SER A 162 14.46 23.78 10.89
C SER A 162 14.51 22.93 12.16
N ARG A 163 14.11 21.64 12.07
CA ARG A 163 14.17 20.69 13.20
C ARG A 163 15.61 20.46 13.67
N ARG A 164 16.58 20.39 12.76
CA ARG A 164 18.01 20.21 13.09
C ARG A 164 18.55 21.39 13.91
N GLU A 165 18.14 22.60 13.55
CA GLU A 165 18.53 23.84 14.23
C GLU A 165 17.67 24.14 15.49
N GLY A 166 16.66 23.30 15.78
CA GLY A 166 15.78 23.47 16.95
C GLY A 166 14.68 24.53 16.77
N PHE A 167 14.43 24.98 15.55
CA PHE A 167 13.35 25.92 15.24
C PHE A 167 11.99 25.21 15.12
N PRO A 168 10.88 25.91 15.44
CA PRO A 168 9.53 25.36 15.28
C PRO A 168 9.20 25.12 13.79
N VAL A 169 8.24 24.23 13.53
CA VAL A 169 7.70 24.03 12.18
C VAL A 169 6.98 25.30 11.74
N ILE A 170 7.45 25.90 10.65
CA ILE A 170 6.94 27.18 10.13
C ILE A 170 6.01 27.04 8.91
N GLU A 171 5.98 25.87 8.27
CA GLU A 171 5.16 25.61 7.08
C GLU A 171 4.28 24.38 7.26
N ALA A 172 3.01 24.51 6.87
CA ALA A 172 2.09 23.37 6.82
C ALA A 172 2.49 22.42 5.66
N PRO A 173 2.37 21.09 5.84
CA PRO A 173 2.68 20.16 4.77
C PRO A 173 1.69 20.28 3.62
N MET A 174 2.17 20.05 2.40
CA MET A 174 1.33 20.03 1.20
C MET A 174 0.56 18.72 1.10
N LEU A 175 -0.76 18.81 0.92
CA LEU A 175 -1.62 17.65 0.72
C LEU A 175 -1.65 17.27 -0.77
N ILE A 176 -1.35 16.01 -1.09
CA ILE A 176 -1.26 15.51 -2.46
C ILE A 176 -2.34 14.46 -2.70
N GLY A 177 -3.20 14.73 -3.68
CA GLY A 177 -4.36 13.89 -3.99
C GLY A 177 -5.64 14.45 -3.38
N ASP A 178 -6.49 13.58 -2.82
CA ASP A 178 -7.65 14.03 -2.06
C ASP A 178 -7.22 14.61 -0.71
N ALA A 179 -7.53 15.89 -0.47
CA ALA A 179 -7.09 16.60 0.74
C ALA A 179 -7.67 16.00 2.02
N ASN A 180 -8.94 15.56 2.01
CA ASN A 180 -9.57 14.98 3.20
C ASN A 180 -8.96 13.63 3.55
N VAL A 181 -8.68 12.82 2.54
CA VAL A 181 -8.04 11.52 2.71
C VAL A 181 -6.58 11.70 3.16
N ALA A 182 -5.83 12.64 2.57
CA ALA A 182 -4.48 12.96 3.00
C ALA A 182 -4.44 13.40 4.47
N MET A 183 -5.37 14.26 4.91
CA MET A 183 -5.49 14.61 6.33
C MET A 183 -5.76 13.39 7.21
N ALA A 184 -6.64 12.46 6.79
CA ALA A 184 -6.89 11.23 7.53
C ALA A 184 -5.64 10.33 7.61
N VAL A 185 -4.85 10.24 6.54
CA VAL A 185 -3.55 9.55 6.51
C VAL A 185 -2.58 10.18 7.49
N MET A 186 -2.48 11.51 7.51
CA MET A 186 -1.63 12.24 8.46
C MET A 186 -2.00 11.93 9.92
N ILE A 187 -3.29 11.90 10.24
CA ILE A 187 -3.78 11.62 11.59
C ILE A 187 -3.48 10.17 12.01
N ALA A 188 -3.59 9.23 11.09
CA ALA A 188 -3.41 7.80 11.38
C ALA A 188 -1.94 7.33 11.35
N GLY A 189 -1.01 8.14 10.85
CA GLY A 189 0.42 7.80 10.82
C GLY A 189 1.09 7.80 12.19
N THR A 190 2.28 7.22 12.27
CA THR A 190 3.06 7.07 13.51
C THR A 190 4.52 7.49 13.32
N ASN A 191 5.11 8.09 14.35
CA ASN A 191 6.55 8.39 14.41
C ASN A 191 7.36 7.29 15.12
N LYS A 192 6.74 6.14 15.40
CA LYS A 192 7.45 5.02 16.00
C LYS A 192 8.51 4.49 15.02
N PRO A 193 9.75 4.26 15.48
CA PRO A 193 10.75 3.64 14.64
C PRO A 193 10.31 2.22 14.27
N ALA A 194 10.34 1.90 12.97
CA ALA A 194 9.91 0.60 12.44
C ALA A 194 10.76 -0.58 12.97
N LEU A 195 11.94 -0.29 13.51
CA LEU A 195 12.84 -1.24 14.16
C LEU A 195 13.16 -0.72 15.56
N GLY A 196 12.94 -1.55 16.57
CA GLY A 196 13.39 -1.29 17.93
C GLY A 196 14.90 -1.40 18.01
N MET A 197 15.61 -0.30 17.75
CA MET A 197 17.05 -0.23 17.93
C MET A 197 17.35 0.20 19.36
N GLN A 198 18.05 -0.66 20.09
CA GLN A 198 18.55 -0.34 21.43
C GLN A 198 20.07 -0.46 21.41
N GLN A 199 20.74 0.64 21.74
CA GLN A 199 22.18 0.61 21.95
C GLN A 199 22.46 0.10 23.36
N LEU A 200 23.28 -0.94 23.47
CA LEU A 200 23.76 -1.43 24.75
C LEU A 200 24.72 -0.41 25.36
N ASP A 201 24.71 -0.26 26.68
CA ASP A 201 25.71 0.55 27.36
C ASP A 201 27.10 -0.08 27.25
N VAL A 202 28.13 0.77 27.26
CA VAL A 202 29.51 0.37 26.96
C VAL A 202 30.06 -0.59 28.02
N GLU A 203 29.71 -0.37 29.29
CA GLU A 203 30.17 -1.22 30.40
C GLU A 203 29.60 -2.63 30.25
N ARG A 204 28.30 -2.75 30.00
CA ARG A 204 27.62 -4.02 29.78
C ARG A 204 28.11 -4.72 28.52
N ALA A 205 28.41 -3.98 27.46
CA ALA A 205 29.01 -4.54 26.24
C ALA A 205 30.37 -5.18 26.55
N ASN A 206 31.23 -4.49 27.28
CA ASN A 206 32.56 -4.99 27.66
C ASN A 206 32.48 -6.22 28.57
N GLU A 207 31.56 -6.23 29.55
CA GLU A 207 31.32 -7.41 30.40
C GLU A 207 30.94 -8.64 29.57
N ILE A 208 30.02 -8.49 28.62
CA ILE A 208 29.56 -9.58 27.77
C ILE A 208 30.70 -10.09 26.88
N LEU A 209 31.48 -9.20 26.29
CA LEU A 209 32.61 -9.57 25.43
C LEU A 209 33.68 -10.34 26.21
N LEU A 210 34.01 -9.92 27.43
CA LEU A 210 34.94 -10.65 28.31
C LEU A 210 34.43 -12.05 28.68
N LEU A 211 33.12 -12.23 28.84
CA LEU A 211 32.52 -13.54 29.09
C LEU A 211 32.61 -14.46 27.87
N VAL A 212 32.52 -13.91 26.66
CA VAL A 212 32.71 -14.66 25.40
C VAL A 212 34.15 -15.15 25.29
N GLU A 213 35.14 -14.28 25.51
CA GLU A 213 36.56 -14.66 25.46
C GLU A 213 36.91 -15.76 26.46
N LYS A 214 36.37 -15.68 27.68
CA LYS A 214 36.56 -16.71 28.71
C LYS A 214 35.92 -18.04 28.34
N ARG A 215 34.84 -18.04 27.57
CA ARG A 215 34.18 -19.27 27.09
C ARG A 215 34.97 -19.94 25.98
N GLU A 216 35.64 -19.17 25.12
CA GLU A 216 36.46 -19.70 24.02
C GLU A 216 37.83 -20.22 24.50
N ALA A 217 38.32 -19.71 25.63
CA ALA A 217 39.57 -20.14 26.25
C ALA A 217 39.45 -21.39 27.16
N ALA A 218 38.24 -21.94 27.34
CA ALA A 218 37.94 -23.11 28.17
C ALA A 218 37.60 -24.34 27.32
#